data_AF-A0AAJ0CYR2-F1
#
_entry.id   AF-A0AAJ0CYR2-F1
#
_cell.length_a   1.000
_cell.length_b   1.000
_cell.length_c   1.000
_cell.angle_alpha   90.00
_cell.angle_beta   90.00
_cell.angle_gamma   90.00
#
_symmetry.space_group_name_H-M   'P 1'
#
loop_
_entity.id
_entity.type
_entity.pdbx_description
1 polymer ?
#
loop_
_entity_poly.entity_id
_entity_poly.type
_entity_poly.pdbx_seq_one_letter_code
_entity_poly.pdbx_strand_id
1 'polypeptide(L)'
;MHKRVVGSSMTVFGPPHLLSPQAQQFHAWKKEFSVFQQKLYFQEGQNFTNLAVKAYEVELTVLRIWELLGDILFTIDALQGQFHWEEFTGHFAKIVDLSGYVLRQDRSLIALLGEILQMAGNRCRDRLVQSRAILLLGTHPYRDGIFDSVFAARCATAKAKLEQQGIAMEQRGSSCECKFDSMSICDDHRIVSVTKQSFSQTHNQVTLRMKTAYEVRQGLSGTLINIAHSSS
;
A
#
# COMPACT_ATOMS: atom_id res chain seq x y z
N MET A 1 26.34 2.36 24.11
CA MET A 1 26.42 2.54 22.64
C MET A 1 25.10 3.11 22.14
N HIS A 2 25.00 4.44 22.04
CA HIS A 2 23.79 5.13 21.56
C HIS A 2 23.78 5.16 20.04
N LYS A 3 22.84 4.42 19.41
CA LYS A 3 22.54 4.60 17.99
C LYS A 3 21.72 5.88 17.84
N ARG A 4 22.31 6.90 17.21
CA ARG A 4 21.61 8.10 16.73
C ARG A 4 20.47 7.66 15.81
N VAL A 5 19.24 7.99 16.19
CA VAL A 5 18.11 8.02 15.25
C VAL A 5 18.38 9.20 14.32
N VAL A 6 18.90 8.91 13.13
CA VAL A 6 19.08 9.92 12.09
C VAL A 6 17.69 10.28 11.58
N GLY A 7 17.21 11.45 11.98
CA GLY A 7 16.01 12.07 11.42
C GLY A 7 16.20 12.22 9.91
N SER A 8 15.52 11.37 9.15
CA SER A 8 15.42 11.54 7.71
C SER A 8 14.44 12.67 7.44
N SER A 9 14.96 13.91 7.46
CA SER A 9 14.29 15.04 6.83
C SER A 9 14.37 14.82 5.32
N MET A 10 13.34 14.18 4.76
CA MET A 10 13.09 14.27 3.31
C MET A 10 12.22 15.49 3.09
N THR A 11 12.86 16.63 2.87
CA THR A 11 12.23 17.80 2.28
C THR A 11 11.94 17.51 0.80
N VAL A 12 10.70 17.13 0.51
CA VAL A 12 10.11 17.32 -0.82
C VAL A 12 8.78 18.03 -0.58
N PHE A 13 8.80 19.35 -0.41
CA PHE A 13 7.56 20.14 -0.40
C PHE A 13 7.80 21.45 -1.13
N GLY A 14 6.94 21.72 -2.11
CA GLY A 14 6.70 23.08 -2.55
C GLY A 14 6.17 23.93 -1.37
N PRO A 15 6.16 25.27 -1.52
CA PRO A 15 5.73 26.17 -0.46
C PRO A 15 4.35 25.80 0.14
N PRO A 16 4.13 25.97 1.46
CA PRO A 16 2.89 25.57 2.15
C PRO A 16 1.60 26.16 1.56
N HIS A 17 1.70 27.31 0.87
CA HIS A 17 0.57 27.98 0.22
C HIS A 17 0.07 27.29 -1.05
N LEU A 18 0.81 26.32 -1.59
CA LEU A 18 0.38 25.51 -2.74
C LEU A 18 -0.34 24.21 -2.33
N LEU A 19 -0.41 23.92 -1.03
CA LEU A 19 -1.08 22.74 -0.50
C LEU A 19 -2.57 23.01 -0.30
N SER A 20 -3.40 21.96 -0.44
CA SER A 20 -4.82 22.02 -0.07
C SER A 20 -4.97 22.36 1.43
N PRO A 21 -6.09 22.98 1.85
CA PRO A 21 -6.35 23.24 3.27
C PRO A 21 -6.23 22.00 4.15
N GLN A 22 -6.64 20.83 3.64
CA GLN A 22 -6.53 19.55 4.34
C GLN A 22 -5.07 19.13 4.50
N ALA A 23 -4.24 19.29 3.46
CA ALA A 23 -2.81 19.01 3.54
C ALA A 23 -2.11 19.94 4.56
N GLN A 24 -2.47 21.22 4.61
CA GLN A 24 -1.96 22.16 5.62
C GLN A 24 -2.33 21.74 7.06
N GLN A 25 -3.58 21.33 7.29
CA GLN A 25 -4.03 20.81 8.59
C GLN A 25 -3.27 19.54 8.99
N PHE A 26 -3.08 18.63 8.04
CA PHE A 26 -2.30 17.40 8.28
C PHE A 26 -0.84 17.70 8.65
N HIS A 27 -0.19 18.64 7.96
CA HIS A 27 1.17 19.07 8.32
C HIS A 27 1.26 19.70 9.70
N ALA A 28 0.27 20.51 10.10
CA ALA A 28 0.20 21.07 11.44
C ALA A 28 0.09 19.96 12.50
N TRP A 29 -0.83 19.02 12.30
CA TRP A 29 -0.99 17.84 13.15
C TRP A 29 0.30 17.02 13.25
N LYS A 30 1.00 16.78 12.13
CA LYS A 30 2.27 16.02 12.10
C LYS A 30 3.35 16.66 12.98
N LYS A 31 3.42 17.99 13.00
CA LYS A 31 4.34 18.74 13.86
C LYS A 31 4.00 18.54 15.33
N GLU A 32 2.72 18.65 15.69
CA GLU A 32 2.25 18.41 17.06
C GLU A 32 2.48 16.97 17.51
N PHE A 33 2.17 16.01 16.65
CA PHE A 33 2.38 14.59 16.89
C PHE A 33 3.86 14.26 17.11
N SER A 34 4.77 14.85 16.32
CA SER A 34 6.22 14.68 16.52
C SER A 34 6.68 15.18 17.90
N VAL A 35 6.14 16.32 18.37
CA VAL A 35 6.44 16.85 19.70
C VAL A 35 5.89 15.93 20.79
N PHE A 36 4.68 15.42 20.62
CA PHE A 36 4.06 14.46 21.53
C PHE A 36 4.89 13.17 21.65
N GLN A 37 5.29 12.57 20.51
CA GLN A 37 6.14 11.38 20.48
C GLN A 37 7.46 11.61 21.23
N GLN A 38 8.14 12.73 20.97
CA GLN A 38 9.37 13.08 21.69
C GLN A 38 9.13 13.15 23.20
N LYS A 39 8.06 13.82 23.64
CA LYS A 39 7.73 13.91 25.07
C LYS A 39 7.51 12.55 25.70
N LEU A 40 6.77 11.65 25.05
CA LEU A 40 6.57 10.28 25.54
C LEU A 40 7.92 9.55 25.69
N TYR A 41 8.77 9.55 24.65
CA TYR A 41 10.07 8.88 24.70
C TYR A 41 11.03 9.47 25.75
N PHE A 42 10.96 10.78 26.03
CA PHE A 42 11.85 11.44 26.99
C PHE A 42 11.32 11.47 28.43
N GLN A 43 10.01 11.58 28.66
CA GLN A 43 9.43 11.71 30.00
C GLN A 43 9.06 10.36 30.64
N GLU A 44 8.75 9.34 29.85
CA GLU A 44 8.14 8.10 30.35
C GLU A 44 9.12 6.93 30.52
N GLY A 45 10.38 7.12 30.13
CA GLY A 45 11.47 6.14 30.32
C GLY A 45 11.81 5.84 31.79
N GLN A 46 11.06 6.37 32.76
CA GLN A 46 11.30 6.20 34.20
C GLN A 46 10.20 5.44 34.97
N ASN A 47 8.96 5.27 34.45
CA ASN A 47 7.83 4.86 35.31
C ASN A 47 6.87 3.76 34.78
N PHE A 48 7.09 3.16 33.61
CA PHE A 48 6.17 2.13 33.09
C PHE A 48 6.64 0.70 33.33
N THR A 49 5.69 -0.19 33.63
CA THR A 49 5.91 -1.64 33.57
C THR A 49 6.08 -2.07 32.11
N ASN A 50 6.87 -3.12 31.86
CA ASN A 50 7.19 -3.62 30.51
C ASN A 50 5.97 -3.91 29.61
N LEU A 51 4.78 -4.15 30.18
CA LEU A 51 3.54 -4.42 29.43
C LEU A 51 2.88 -3.15 28.90
N ALA A 52 2.85 -2.07 29.69
CA ALA A 52 2.28 -0.80 29.27
C ALA A 52 3.14 -0.13 28.18
N VAL A 53 4.48 -0.21 28.30
CA VAL A 53 5.41 0.28 27.26
C VAL A 53 5.13 -0.39 25.91
N LYS A 54 4.87 -1.71 25.91
CA LYS A 54 4.55 -2.47 24.68
C LYS A 54 3.22 -2.08 24.06
N ALA A 55 2.18 -1.85 24.87
CA ALA A 55 0.88 -1.41 24.37
C ALA A 55 0.98 -0.03 23.69
N TYR A 56 1.64 0.92 24.35
CA TYR A 56 1.92 2.25 23.78
C TYR A 56 2.78 2.16 22.51
N GLU A 57 3.75 1.24 22.45
CA GLU A 57 4.59 1.06 21.26
C GLU A 57 3.77 0.61 20.04
N VAL A 58 2.81 -0.31 20.22
CA VAL A 58 1.92 -0.76 19.13
C VAL A 58 1.01 0.39 18.67
N GLU A 59 0.39 1.11 19.60
CA GLU A 59 -0.48 2.25 19.28
C GLU A 59 0.27 3.37 18.54
N LEU A 60 1.46 3.75 19.03
CA LEU A 60 2.32 4.73 18.36
C LEU A 60 2.75 4.25 16.97
N THR A 61 2.98 2.94 16.81
CA THR A 61 3.31 2.36 15.51
C THR A 61 2.12 2.45 14.54
N VAL A 62 0.90 2.19 15.01
CA VAL A 62 -0.32 2.39 14.21
C VAL A 62 -0.44 3.84 13.78
N LEU A 63 -0.28 4.80 14.70
CA LEU A 63 -0.32 6.23 14.36
C LEU A 63 0.76 6.62 13.35
N ARG A 64 1.96 6.01 13.44
CA ARG A 64 3.02 6.23 12.46
C ARG A 64 2.66 5.69 11.07
N ILE A 65 1.95 4.57 10.98
CA ILE A 65 1.42 4.06 9.71
C ILE A 65 0.42 5.05 9.10
N TRP A 66 -0.49 5.60 9.91
CA TRP A 66 -1.44 6.63 9.47
C TRP A 66 -0.77 7.94 9.04
N GLU A 67 0.30 8.35 9.71
CA GLU A 67 1.10 9.50 9.30
C GLU A 67 1.74 9.27 7.91
N LEU A 68 2.34 8.09 7.69
CA LEU A 68 2.90 7.74 6.37
C LEU A 68 1.80 7.68 5.29
N LEU A 69 0.61 7.20 5.63
CA LEU A 69 -0.54 7.20 4.73
C LEU A 69 -0.99 8.63 4.40
N GLY A 70 -1.10 9.51 5.39
CA GLY A 70 -1.47 10.91 5.20
C GLY A 70 -0.47 11.62 4.29
N ASP A 71 0.85 11.39 4.47
CA ASP A 71 1.88 11.93 3.58
C ASP A 71 1.61 11.50 2.12
N ILE A 72 1.21 10.25 1.88
CA ILE A 72 0.83 9.80 0.54
C ILE A 72 -0.41 10.53 0.05
N LEU A 73 -1.52 10.48 0.80
CA LEU A 73 -2.83 10.95 0.34
C LEU A 73 -2.89 12.47 0.13
N PHE A 74 -2.18 13.24 0.96
CA PHE A 74 -2.22 14.70 0.90
C PHE A 74 -1.15 15.32 -0.01
N THR A 75 -0.15 14.53 -0.41
CA THR A 75 0.91 14.98 -1.33
C THR A 75 0.64 14.54 -2.76
N ILE A 76 -0.20 13.52 -2.97
CA ILE A 76 -0.45 13.01 -4.31
C ILE A 76 -1.16 14.06 -5.18
N ASP A 77 -0.45 14.53 -6.21
CA ASP A 77 -0.99 15.55 -7.11
C ASP A 77 -1.90 14.87 -8.15
N ALA A 78 -3.20 15.05 -7.99
CA ALA A 78 -4.19 14.55 -8.95
C ALA A 78 -4.12 15.27 -10.31
N LEU A 79 -3.49 16.45 -10.40
CA LEU A 79 -3.40 17.24 -11.63
C LEU A 79 -2.34 16.72 -12.60
N GLN A 80 -1.38 15.91 -12.15
CA GLN A 80 -0.34 15.35 -13.02
C GLN A 80 -0.82 14.15 -13.86
N GLY A 81 -2.10 13.76 -13.77
CA GLY A 81 -2.76 12.79 -14.66
C GLY A 81 -2.30 11.33 -14.48
N GLN A 82 -1.11 11.12 -13.94
CA GLN A 82 -0.64 9.86 -13.40
C GLN A 82 -0.20 10.11 -11.96
N PHE A 83 -0.87 9.45 -11.03
CA PHE A 83 -0.45 9.45 -9.64
C PHE A 83 0.96 8.83 -9.56
N HIS A 84 1.97 9.64 -9.26
CA HIS A 84 3.38 9.24 -9.13
C HIS A 84 3.63 8.39 -7.87
N TRP A 85 2.93 7.25 -7.76
CA TRP A 85 3.00 6.32 -6.62
C TRP A 85 4.43 5.81 -6.35
N GLU A 86 5.30 5.85 -7.36
CA GLU A 86 6.72 5.50 -7.28
C GLU A 86 7.49 6.33 -6.26
N GLU A 87 7.16 7.62 -6.12
CA GLU A 87 7.80 8.52 -5.15
C GLU A 87 7.55 8.06 -3.70
N PHE A 88 6.45 7.34 -3.49
CA PHE A 88 6.04 6.83 -2.19
C PHE A 88 6.48 5.40 -1.92
N THR A 89 7.33 4.80 -2.76
CA THR A 89 7.82 3.43 -2.54
C THR A 89 8.43 3.24 -1.14
N GLY A 90 9.20 4.21 -0.66
CA GLY A 90 9.75 4.21 0.70
C GLY A 90 8.69 4.29 1.80
N HIS A 91 7.58 5.01 1.56
CA HIS A 91 6.45 5.08 2.49
C HIS A 91 5.71 3.73 2.53
N PHE A 92 5.40 3.15 1.36
CA PHE A 92 4.79 1.83 1.28
C PHE A 92 5.63 0.74 1.95
N ALA A 93 6.95 0.73 1.74
CA ALA A 93 7.84 -0.23 2.37
C ALA A 93 7.75 -0.16 3.91
N LYS A 94 7.85 1.06 4.47
CA LYS A 94 7.71 1.29 5.92
C LYS A 94 6.34 0.90 6.44
N ILE A 95 5.26 1.26 5.73
CA ILE A 95 3.90 0.84 6.07
C ILE A 95 3.81 -0.67 6.18
N VAL A 96 4.32 -1.41 5.19
CA VAL A 96 4.29 -2.88 5.18
C VAL A 96 5.14 -3.48 6.31
N ASP A 97 6.32 -2.92 6.58
CA ASP A 97 7.18 -3.33 7.69
C ASP A 97 6.50 -3.16 9.06
N LEU A 98 5.97 -1.97 9.31
CA LEU A 98 5.32 -1.60 10.56
C LEU A 98 4.01 -2.37 10.74
N SER A 99 3.21 -2.54 9.69
CA SER A 99 2.02 -3.38 9.73
C SER A 99 2.37 -4.83 10.08
N GLY A 100 3.44 -5.38 9.48
CA GLY A 100 3.93 -6.71 9.85
C GLY A 100 4.36 -6.81 11.31
N TYR A 101 4.94 -5.75 11.88
CA TYR A 101 5.24 -5.67 13.31
C TYR A 101 3.96 -5.65 14.15
N VAL A 102 3.04 -4.74 13.88
CA VAL A 102 1.77 -4.60 14.61
C VAL A 102 0.98 -5.91 14.61
N LEU A 103 0.83 -6.55 13.44
CA LEU A 103 0.07 -7.80 13.30
C LEU A 103 0.71 -9.00 13.99
N ARG A 104 2.03 -8.97 14.24
CA ARG A 104 2.70 -9.98 15.08
C ARG A 104 2.39 -9.80 16.57
N GLN A 105 2.13 -8.57 17.01
CA GLN A 105 1.77 -8.27 18.41
C GLN A 105 0.27 -8.45 18.65
N ASP A 106 -0.56 -7.90 17.76
CA ASP A 106 -2.01 -7.97 17.84
C ASP A 106 -2.63 -8.08 16.44
N ARG A 107 -3.18 -9.26 16.16
CA ARG A 107 -3.84 -9.58 14.89
C ARG A 107 -5.18 -8.87 14.72
N SER A 108 -5.84 -8.45 15.81
CA SER A 108 -7.15 -7.79 15.75
C SER A 108 -7.09 -6.42 15.06
N LEU A 109 -5.91 -5.79 15.07
CA LEU A 109 -5.66 -4.49 14.45
C LEU A 109 -5.62 -4.54 12.92
N ILE A 110 -5.74 -5.73 12.30
CA ILE A 110 -5.83 -5.87 10.85
C ILE A 110 -6.95 -5.04 10.24
N ALA A 111 -8.08 -4.87 10.94
CA ALA A 111 -9.19 -4.06 10.45
C ALA A 111 -8.81 -2.59 10.25
N LEU A 112 -7.84 -2.07 11.03
CA LEU A 112 -7.31 -0.71 10.89
C LEU A 112 -6.25 -0.57 9.80
N LEU A 113 -5.57 -1.66 9.48
CA LEU A 113 -4.41 -1.68 8.56
C LEU A 113 -4.77 -2.21 7.17
N GLY A 114 -5.92 -2.87 7.06
CA GLY A 114 -6.31 -3.66 5.91
C GLY A 114 -6.40 -2.84 4.62
N GLU A 115 -7.14 -1.73 4.63
CA GLU A 115 -7.23 -0.85 3.45
C GLU A 115 -5.86 -0.27 3.06
N ILE A 116 -5.02 0.05 4.05
CA ILE A 116 -3.68 0.59 3.83
C ILE A 116 -2.79 -0.46 3.13
N LEU A 117 -2.85 -1.71 3.60
CA LEU A 117 -2.16 -2.84 2.99
C LEU A 117 -2.73 -3.16 1.59
N GLN A 118 -4.04 -3.05 1.39
CA GLN A 118 -4.67 -3.20 0.08
C GLN A 118 -4.16 -2.15 -0.90
N MET A 119 -4.04 -0.90 -0.47
CA MET A 119 -3.48 0.17 -1.28
C MET A 119 -2.00 -0.11 -1.60
N ALA A 120 -1.18 -0.51 -0.63
CA ALA A 120 0.21 -0.88 -0.87
C ALA A 120 0.33 -2.03 -1.88
N GLY A 121 -0.47 -3.08 -1.74
CA GLY A 121 -0.50 -4.23 -2.66
C GLY A 121 -1.05 -3.90 -4.07
N ASN A 122 -1.86 -2.85 -4.21
CA ASN A 122 -2.45 -2.47 -5.49
C ASN A 122 -1.76 -1.30 -6.19
N ARG A 123 -1.07 -0.42 -5.46
CA ARG A 123 -0.54 0.86 -5.98
C ARG A 123 0.97 0.91 -6.01
N CYS A 124 1.67 0.27 -5.06
CA CYS A 124 3.12 0.23 -5.08
C CYS A 124 3.63 -0.47 -6.35
N ARG A 125 4.67 0.10 -6.99
CA ARG A 125 5.32 -0.47 -8.18
C ARG A 125 6.43 -1.45 -7.82
N ASP A 126 7.01 -1.33 -6.62
CA ASP A 126 8.02 -2.25 -6.13
C ASP A 126 7.41 -3.63 -5.84
N ARG A 127 7.89 -4.63 -6.58
CA ARG A 127 7.36 -6.00 -6.53
C ARG A 127 7.52 -6.66 -5.16
N LEU A 128 8.58 -6.35 -4.41
CA LEU A 128 8.79 -6.94 -3.08
C LEU A 128 7.84 -6.33 -2.06
N VAL A 129 7.72 -5.00 -2.06
CA VAL A 129 6.79 -4.29 -1.18
C VAL A 129 5.36 -4.75 -1.46
N GLN A 130 4.99 -4.81 -2.74
CA GLN A 130 3.69 -5.29 -3.20
C GLN A 130 3.40 -6.72 -2.71
N SER A 131 4.33 -7.65 -2.94
CA SER A 131 4.17 -9.07 -2.56
C SER A 131 4.05 -9.25 -1.06
N ARG A 132 4.82 -8.48 -0.27
CA ARG A 132 4.76 -8.53 1.19
C ARG A 132 3.43 -7.98 1.73
N ALA A 133 2.90 -6.92 1.15
CA ALA A 133 1.57 -6.39 1.50
C ALA A 133 0.47 -7.42 1.23
N ILE A 134 0.49 -8.02 0.03
CA ILE A 134 -0.45 -9.09 -0.38
C ILE A 134 -0.37 -10.28 0.58
N LEU A 135 0.84 -10.69 0.97
CA LEU A 135 1.05 -11.78 1.92
C LEU A 135 0.42 -11.47 3.29
N LEU A 136 0.61 -10.25 3.82
CA LEU A 136 0.01 -9.85 5.10
C LEU A 136 -1.52 -9.90 5.04
N LEU A 137 -2.14 -9.40 3.97
CA LEU A 137 -3.60 -9.46 3.76
C LEU A 137 -4.14 -10.91 3.69
N GLY A 138 -3.39 -11.79 3.02
CA GLY A 138 -3.79 -13.19 2.86
C GLY A 138 -3.60 -14.02 4.13
N THR A 139 -2.64 -13.65 4.99
CA THR A 139 -2.33 -14.36 6.25
C THR A 139 -3.11 -13.85 7.44
N HIS A 140 -3.67 -12.64 7.36
CA HIS A 140 -4.49 -12.03 8.40
C HIS A 140 -5.86 -11.69 7.79
N PRO A 141 -6.79 -12.68 7.72
CA PRO A 141 -8.10 -12.46 7.15
C PRO A 141 -8.90 -11.47 8.01
N TYR A 142 -9.50 -10.48 7.36
CA TYR A 142 -10.49 -9.58 7.95
C TYR A 142 -11.62 -9.35 6.96
N ARG A 143 -12.78 -8.94 7.46
CA ARG A 143 -13.95 -8.68 6.63
C ARG A 143 -14.16 -7.18 6.48
N ASP A 144 -14.29 -6.75 5.22
CA ASP A 144 -14.54 -5.36 4.86
C ASP A 144 -15.76 -5.31 3.92
N GLY A 145 -16.93 -5.12 4.52
CA GLY A 145 -18.21 -5.23 3.80
C GLY A 145 -18.47 -6.63 3.23
N ILE A 146 -18.70 -6.71 1.92
CA ILE A 146 -19.11 -7.93 1.22
C ILE A 146 -17.92 -8.86 0.95
N PHE A 147 -16.71 -8.32 0.80
CA PHE A 147 -15.52 -9.08 0.46
C PHE A 147 -14.59 -9.24 1.67
N ASP A 148 -13.95 -10.40 1.79
CA ASP A 148 -12.89 -10.60 2.77
C ASP A 148 -11.53 -10.14 2.20
N SER A 149 -10.57 -9.88 3.10
CA SER A 149 -9.22 -9.46 2.72
C SER A 149 -8.46 -10.54 1.95
N VAL A 150 -8.86 -11.80 2.07
CA VAL A 150 -8.30 -12.92 1.32
C VAL A 150 -8.68 -12.81 -0.16
N PHE A 151 -9.93 -12.45 -0.46
CA PHE A 151 -10.40 -12.13 -1.80
C PHE A 151 -9.64 -10.92 -2.36
N ALA A 152 -9.49 -9.86 -1.56
CA ALA A 152 -8.67 -8.71 -1.96
C ALA A 152 -7.21 -9.10 -2.27
N ALA A 153 -6.60 -9.95 -1.43
CA ALA A 153 -5.26 -10.48 -1.66
C ALA A 153 -5.16 -11.34 -2.93
N ARG A 154 -6.18 -12.17 -3.21
CA ARG A 154 -6.25 -12.97 -4.46
C ARG A 154 -6.36 -12.08 -5.69
N CYS A 155 -7.19 -11.04 -5.64
CA CYS A 155 -7.30 -10.03 -6.70
C CYS A 155 -5.97 -9.32 -6.95
N ALA A 156 -5.31 -8.84 -5.88
CA ALA A 156 -4.01 -8.18 -5.97
C ALA A 156 -2.90 -9.14 -6.47
N THR A 157 -2.95 -10.41 -6.09
CA THR A 157 -2.04 -11.46 -6.60
C THR A 157 -2.23 -11.68 -8.09
N ALA A 158 -3.47 -11.80 -8.55
CA ALA A 158 -3.77 -11.97 -9.97
C ALA A 158 -3.31 -10.77 -10.79
N LYS A 159 -3.59 -9.56 -10.28
CA LYS A 159 -3.09 -8.31 -10.84
C LYS A 159 -1.56 -8.34 -10.97
N ALA A 160 -0.84 -8.58 -9.88
CA ALA A 160 0.63 -8.60 -9.86
C ALA A 160 1.20 -9.63 -10.85
N LYS A 161 0.58 -10.81 -10.97
CA LYS A 161 0.98 -11.83 -11.94
C LYS A 161 0.85 -11.36 -13.38
N LEU A 162 -0.27 -10.73 -13.75
CA LEU A 162 -0.47 -10.20 -15.10
C LEU A 162 0.54 -9.11 -15.44
N GLU A 163 0.80 -8.20 -14.49
CA GLU A 163 1.78 -7.13 -14.66
C GLU A 163 3.20 -7.70 -14.88
N GLN A 164 3.57 -8.75 -14.15
CA GLN A 164 4.84 -9.45 -14.32
C GLN A 164 4.93 -10.23 -15.65
N GLN A 165 3.84 -10.85 -16.09
CA GLN A 165 3.77 -11.56 -17.37
C GLN A 165 3.96 -10.60 -18.56
N GLY A 166 3.37 -9.41 -18.51
CA GLY A 166 3.59 -8.37 -19.51
C GLY A 166 5.07 -8.06 -19.70
N ILE A 167 5.78 -7.79 -18.58
CA ILE A 167 7.23 -7.51 -18.59
C ILE A 167 8.03 -8.66 -19.23
N ALA A 168 7.66 -9.92 -18.96
CA ALA A 168 8.35 -11.08 -19.51
C ALA A 168 8.06 -11.31 -21.01
N MET A 169 6.87 -10.96 -21.50
CA MET A 169 6.47 -11.17 -22.90
C MET A 169 7.12 -10.17 -23.88
N GLU A 170 7.33 -8.91 -23.46
CA GLU A 170 7.96 -7.88 -24.30
C GLU A 170 9.46 -8.09 -24.56
N GLN A 171 10.10 -9.03 -23.85
CA GLN A 171 11.45 -9.52 -24.16
C GLN A 171 11.59 -10.06 -25.59
N ARG A 172 10.48 -10.29 -26.30
CA ARG A 172 10.44 -10.88 -27.64
C ARG A 172 10.24 -9.87 -28.78
N GLY A 173 10.31 -8.56 -28.51
CA GLY A 173 10.51 -7.56 -29.57
C GLY A 173 9.50 -6.41 -29.63
N SER A 174 9.22 -5.71 -28.53
CA SER A 174 8.41 -4.48 -28.54
C SER A 174 9.12 -3.27 -27.91
N SER A 175 8.53 -2.10 -28.10
CA SER A 175 9.04 -0.75 -27.87
C SER A 175 8.96 -0.24 -26.41
N CYS A 176 8.76 -1.11 -25.41
CA CYS A 176 8.73 -0.66 -24.01
C CYS A 176 10.14 -0.44 -23.44
N GLU A 177 10.34 0.66 -22.72
CA GLU A 177 11.55 0.93 -21.91
C GLU A 177 11.63 0.11 -20.62
N CYS A 178 11.01 -1.07 -20.60
CA CYS A 178 10.90 -1.95 -19.45
C CYS A 178 12.30 -2.40 -19.00
N LYS A 179 12.83 -1.82 -17.92
CA LYS A 179 14.09 -2.28 -17.32
C LYS A 179 13.86 -3.59 -16.57
N PHE A 180 14.26 -4.71 -17.18
CA PHE A 180 14.04 -6.06 -16.66
C PHE A 180 14.64 -6.30 -15.26
N ASP A 181 15.80 -5.70 -14.98
CA ASP A 181 16.46 -5.75 -13.68
C ASP A 181 15.83 -4.80 -12.65
N SER A 182 14.88 -3.96 -13.07
CA SER A 182 14.20 -3.10 -12.13
C SER A 182 13.18 -3.90 -11.32
N MET A 183 13.15 -3.65 -10.03
CA MET A 183 12.12 -4.19 -9.13
C MET A 183 10.75 -3.52 -9.34
N SER A 184 10.63 -2.63 -10.33
CA SER A 184 9.48 -1.78 -10.60
C SER A 184 8.70 -2.23 -11.84
N ILE A 185 7.38 -2.04 -11.81
CA ILE A 185 6.47 -2.23 -12.95
C ILE A 185 6.39 -0.94 -13.75
N CYS A 186 6.51 -1.00 -15.09
CA CYS A 186 6.38 0.17 -15.96
C CYS A 186 4.91 0.59 -16.15
N ASP A 187 4.68 1.78 -16.70
CA ASP A 187 3.32 2.30 -16.92
C ASP A 187 2.51 1.44 -17.89
N ASP A 188 3.14 0.94 -18.94
CA ASP A 188 2.47 0.18 -20.01
C ASP A 188 1.90 -1.15 -19.52
N HIS A 189 2.59 -1.79 -18.59
CA HIS A 189 2.18 -3.07 -18.01
C HIS A 189 1.32 -2.94 -16.78
N ARG A 190 1.14 -1.74 -16.23
CA ARG A 190 0.31 -1.55 -15.05
C ARG A 190 -1.14 -1.86 -15.37
N ILE A 191 -1.80 -2.66 -14.54
CA ILE A 191 -3.26 -2.84 -14.65
C ILE A 191 -3.94 -1.56 -14.15
N VAL A 192 -4.62 -0.87 -15.08
CA VAL A 192 -5.34 0.39 -14.83
C VAL A 192 -6.85 0.22 -14.88
N SER A 193 -7.35 -0.89 -15.43
CA SER A 193 -8.78 -1.19 -15.49
C SER A 193 -9.06 -2.60 -14.98
N VAL A 194 -9.99 -2.70 -14.03
CA VAL A 194 -10.52 -3.96 -13.52
C VAL A 194 -12.04 -3.87 -13.55
N THR A 195 -12.68 -4.76 -14.31
CA THR A 195 -14.13 -4.75 -14.50
C THR A 195 -14.71 -6.12 -14.18
N LYS A 196 -15.72 -6.17 -13.31
CA LYS A 196 -16.50 -7.41 -13.07
C LYS A 196 -17.22 -7.81 -14.35
N GLN A 197 -17.13 -9.08 -14.72
CA GLN A 197 -17.84 -9.64 -15.88
C GLN A 197 -19.01 -10.52 -15.45
N SER A 198 -18.79 -11.38 -14.46
CA SER A 198 -19.82 -12.28 -13.95
C SER A 198 -19.51 -12.71 -12.51
N PHE A 199 -20.51 -13.30 -11.87
CA PHE A 199 -20.40 -13.97 -10.59
C PHE A 199 -21.07 -15.34 -10.69
N SER A 200 -20.32 -16.40 -10.40
CA SER A 200 -20.82 -17.76 -10.33
C SER A 200 -21.06 -18.12 -8.87
N GLN A 201 -22.35 -18.21 -8.48
CA GLN A 201 -22.74 -18.69 -7.15
C GLN A 201 -22.36 -20.16 -6.95
N THR A 202 -22.50 -21.00 -7.98
CA THR A 202 -22.21 -22.44 -7.89
C THR A 202 -20.73 -22.73 -7.62
N HIS A 203 -19.83 -21.93 -8.18
CA HIS A 203 -18.39 -22.09 -7.96
C HIS A 203 -17.81 -21.13 -6.93
N ASN A 204 -18.64 -20.24 -6.36
CA ASN A 204 -18.21 -19.09 -5.55
C ASN A 204 -17.04 -18.34 -6.20
N GLN A 205 -17.21 -17.93 -7.46
CA GLN A 205 -16.16 -17.25 -8.22
C GLN A 205 -16.65 -15.94 -8.82
N VAL A 206 -15.79 -14.93 -8.79
CA VAL A 206 -15.96 -13.68 -9.52
C VAL A 206 -15.05 -13.70 -10.73
N THR A 207 -15.60 -13.49 -11.92
CA THR A 207 -14.78 -13.29 -13.13
C THR A 207 -14.51 -11.80 -13.29
N LEU A 208 -13.23 -11.44 -13.31
CA LEU A 208 -12.74 -10.10 -13.52
C LEU A 208 -12.05 -10.00 -14.87
N ARG A 209 -12.29 -8.90 -15.59
CA ARG A 209 -11.51 -8.49 -16.76
C ARG A 209 -10.50 -7.45 -16.31
N MET A 210 -9.23 -7.74 -16.50
CA MET A 210 -8.12 -6.83 -16.17
C MET A 210 -7.47 -6.36 -17.46
N LYS A 211 -7.16 -5.05 -17.54
CA LYS A 211 -6.44 -4.46 -18.67
C LYS A 211 -5.23 -3.66 -18.20
N THR A 212 -4.12 -3.84 -18.89
CA THR A 212 -2.94 -2.98 -18.75
C THR A 212 -3.19 -1.61 -19.38
N ALA A 213 -2.37 -0.61 -19.05
CA ALA A 213 -2.45 0.70 -19.69
C ALA A 213 -2.25 0.61 -21.21
N TYR A 214 -1.32 -0.23 -21.66
CA TYR A 214 -1.12 -0.53 -23.08
C TYR A 214 -2.38 -1.11 -23.72
N GLU A 215 -2.98 -2.14 -23.12
CA GLU A 215 -4.20 -2.77 -23.64
C GLU A 215 -5.38 -1.79 -23.72
N VAL A 216 -5.49 -0.87 -22.76
CA VAL A 216 -6.50 0.19 -22.81
C VAL A 216 -6.25 1.12 -24.00
N ARG A 217 -5.01 1.59 -24.20
CA ARG A 217 -4.66 2.50 -25.31
C ARG A 217 -4.85 1.86 -26.69
N GLN A 218 -4.57 0.57 -26.81
CA GLN A 218 -4.73 -0.19 -28.04
C GLN A 218 -6.15 -0.73 -28.25
N GLY A 219 -7.09 -0.46 -27.34
CA GLY A 219 -8.47 -0.96 -27.44
C GLY A 219 -8.60 -2.49 -27.30
N LEU A 220 -7.62 -3.15 -26.68
CA LEU A 220 -7.59 -4.60 -26.53
C LEU A 220 -8.61 -5.10 -25.49
N SER A 221 -8.96 -6.38 -25.60
CA SER A 221 -9.98 -7.01 -24.76
C SER A 221 -9.53 -7.20 -23.31
N GLY A 222 -8.23 -7.25 -23.02
CA GLY A 222 -7.71 -7.59 -21.70
C GLY A 222 -7.81 -9.07 -21.37
N THR A 223 -7.40 -9.42 -20.15
CA THR A 223 -7.38 -10.80 -19.66
C THR A 223 -8.53 -11.07 -18.71
N LEU A 224 -9.21 -12.21 -18.88
CA LEU A 224 -10.23 -12.70 -17.95
C LEU A 224 -9.57 -13.57 -16.88
N ILE A 225 -9.84 -13.26 -15.62
CA ILE A 225 -9.36 -14.00 -14.46
C ILE A 225 -10.54 -14.41 -13.59
N ASN A 226 -10.60 -15.68 -13.21
CA ASN A 226 -11.54 -16.19 -12.24
C ASN A 226 -10.91 -16.15 -10.84
N ILE A 227 -11.53 -15.44 -9.91
CA ILE A 227 -11.08 -15.34 -8.52
C ILE A 227 -12.10 -16.03 -7.63
N ALA A 228 -11.64 -17.04 -6.88
CA ALA A 228 -12.44 -17.67 -5.86
C ALA A 228 -12.78 -16.69 -4.73
N HIS A 229 -14.06 -16.59 -4.41
CA HIS A 229 -14.62 -15.90 -3.28
C HIS A 229 -14.89 -16.93 -2.18
N SER A 230 -14.50 -16.63 -0.94
CA SER A 230 -14.84 -17.50 0.19
C SER A 230 -16.34 -17.32 0.46
N SER A 231 -17.15 -18.37 0.32
CA SER A 231 -18.49 -18.39 0.92
C SER A 231 -18.32 -18.51 2.43
N SER A 232 -18.71 -17.47 3.16
CA SER A 232 -19.01 -17.57 4.60
C SER A 232 -20.14 -18.57 4.83
#